data_AF-A0A7Y3XQT0-F1
#
_entry.id   AF-A0A7Y3XQT0-F1
#
_cell.length_a   1.000
_cell.length_b   1.000
_cell.length_c   1.000
_cell.angle_alpha   90.00
_cell.angle_beta   90.00
_cell.angle_gamma   90.00
#
_symmetry.space_group_name_H-M   'P 1'
#
loop_
_entity.id
_entity.type
_entity.pdbx_description
1 polymer ?
#
loop_
_entity_poly.entity_id
_entity_poly.type
_entity_poly.pdbx_seq_one_letter_code
_entity_poly.pdbx_strand_id
1 'polypeptide(L)'
;MIRSLREHLLAPRAPSGYRPGATLMCLARNLGQQDLAVAGVLHDPAQGWQAKVHERVEAHLLMHIVTCEFQLQLPAPQQGEVSLELRHTGALRRTGLACVYRKGDRARFAQLRDRLLQQTALVAALMPLDFKRLSLACRDGQWLLTLEHMGGSEVVNRMPAFRRYIPISPQQRAHLMASLAQFSRLLPSL
;
A
#
# COMPACT_ATOMS: atom_id res chain seq x y z
N MET A 1 -2.23 37.66 -1.49
CA MET A 1 -3.22 37.23 -2.50
C MET A 1 -2.61 36.52 -3.72
N ILE A 2 -1.37 36.83 -4.15
CA ILE A 2 -0.72 36.19 -5.32
C ILE A 2 -0.10 34.81 -5.01
N ARG A 3 0.18 34.47 -3.73
CA ARG A 3 0.73 33.16 -3.32
C ARG A 3 -0.27 32.00 -3.47
N SER A 4 -1.53 32.17 -3.06
CA SER A 4 -2.54 31.10 -3.14
C SER A 4 -2.95 30.76 -4.57
N LEU A 5 -2.90 31.73 -5.50
CA LEU A 5 -3.13 31.49 -6.93
C LEU A 5 -1.99 30.67 -7.56
N ARG A 6 -0.74 30.89 -7.12
CA ARG A 6 0.41 30.08 -7.57
C ARG A 6 0.36 28.66 -7.01
N GLU A 7 -0.09 28.48 -5.77
CA GLU A 7 -0.27 27.15 -5.16
C GLU A 7 -1.35 26.33 -5.89
N HIS A 8 -2.46 26.96 -6.32
CA HIS A 8 -3.49 26.28 -7.12
C HIS A 8 -3.05 26.00 -8.57
N LEU A 9 -2.17 26.83 -9.15
CA LEU A 9 -1.59 26.60 -10.49
C LEU A 9 -0.47 25.55 -10.48
N LEU A 10 0.23 25.39 -9.35
CA LEU A 10 1.29 24.40 -9.14
C LEU A 10 0.79 23.10 -8.53
N ALA A 11 -0.46 23.04 -8.07
CA ALA A 11 -1.11 21.80 -7.67
C ALA A 11 -1.06 20.82 -8.85
N PRO A 12 -0.51 19.61 -8.67
CA PRO A 12 -0.46 18.62 -9.74
C PRO A 12 -1.88 18.39 -10.26
N ARG A 13 -2.14 18.84 -11.49
CA ARG A 13 -3.42 18.58 -12.14
C ARG A 13 -3.54 17.09 -12.38
N ALA A 14 -4.67 16.51 -11.99
CA ALA A 14 -4.93 15.11 -12.26
C ALA A 14 -4.87 14.84 -13.78
N PRO A 15 -4.37 13.68 -14.22
CA PRO A 15 -4.31 13.32 -15.62
C PRO A 15 -5.67 13.43 -16.30
N SER A 16 -5.68 13.91 -17.54
CA SER A 16 -6.88 13.91 -18.37
C SER A 16 -7.48 12.50 -18.45
N GLY A 17 -8.76 12.36 -18.10
CA GLY A 17 -9.47 11.09 -18.11
C GLY A 17 -9.37 10.28 -16.81
N TYR A 18 -8.64 10.74 -15.79
CA TYR A 18 -8.74 10.17 -14.44
C TYR A 18 -10.18 10.33 -13.92
N ARG A 19 -10.71 9.26 -13.32
CA ARG A 19 -12.07 9.21 -12.75
C ARG A 19 -11.93 8.93 -11.25
N PRO A 20 -11.90 9.97 -10.39
CA PRO A 20 -11.74 9.80 -8.95
C PRO A 20 -12.78 8.82 -8.37
N GLY A 21 -12.31 7.85 -7.59
CA GLY A 21 -13.13 6.85 -6.91
C GLY A 21 -13.61 5.68 -7.78
N ALA A 22 -13.46 5.74 -9.10
CA ALA A 22 -13.91 4.67 -9.99
C ALA A 22 -13.13 3.37 -9.76
N THR A 23 -11.83 3.47 -9.52
CA THR A 23 -10.96 2.32 -9.25
C THR A 23 -11.23 1.79 -7.84
N LEU A 24 -11.42 2.67 -6.86
CA LEU A 24 -11.77 2.30 -5.49
C LEU A 24 -13.10 1.54 -5.41
N MET A 25 -14.13 1.95 -6.19
CA MET A 25 -15.39 1.21 -6.29
C MET A 25 -15.21 -0.20 -6.87
N CYS A 26 -14.37 -0.36 -7.89
CA CYS A 26 -14.05 -1.68 -8.43
C CYS A 26 -13.32 -2.55 -7.39
N LEU A 27 -12.36 -1.98 -6.66
CA LEU A 27 -11.65 -2.66 -5.60
C LEU A 27 -12.60 -3.08 -4.47
N ALA A 28 -13.48 -2.19 -4.02
CA ALA A 28 -14.50 -2.47 -2.99
C ALA A 28 -15.34 -3.70 -3.34
N ARG A 29 -15.78 -3.83 -4.59
CA ARG A 29 -16.50 -5.02 -5.08
C ARG A 29 -15.64 -6.29 -5.04
N ASN A 30 -14.37 -6.23 -5.42
CA ASN A 30 -13.49 -7.40 -5.37
C ASN A 30 -13.21 -7.83 -3.92
N LEU A 31 -13.01 -6.87 -3.02
CA LEU A 31 -12.79 -7.14 -1.60
C LEU A 31 -14.08 -7.55 -0.86
N GLY A 32 -15.26 -7.25 -1.43
CA GLY A 32 -16.55 -7.52 -0.80
C GLY A 32 -16.87 -6.55 0.35
N GLN A 33 -16.28 -5.36 0.34
CA GLN A 33 -16.47 -4.34 1.39
C GLN A 33 -16.98 -3.04 0.78
N GLN A 34 -18.28 -2.79 0.90
CA GLN A 34 -18.91 -1.62 0.28
C GLN A 34 -18.48 -0.31 0.96
N ASP A 35 -18.23 -0.33 2.26
CA ASP A 35 -17.78 0.83 3.04
C ASP A 35 -16.46 1.40 2.50
N LEU A 36 -15.62 0.57 1.90
CA LEU A 36 -14.39 0.99 1.24
C LEU A 36 -14.64 2.01 0.12
N ALA A 37 -15.71 1.86 -0.66
CA ALA A 37 -16.04 2.77 -1.75
C ALA A 37 -16.50 4.15 -1.26
N VAL A 38 -17.06 4.22 -0.05
CA VAL A 38 -17.66 5.43 0.51
C VAL A 38 -16.69 6.15 1.44
N ALA A 39 -16.12 5.42 2.39
CA ALA A 39 -15.27 5.96 3.45
C ALA A 39 -13.77 5.86 3.14
N GLY A 40 -13.37 5.09 2.12
CA GLY A 40 -11.96 4.78 1.89
C GLY A 40 -11.35 3.99 3.04
N VAL A 41 -12.14 3.12 3.69
CA VAL A 41 -11.70 2.31 4.83
C VAL A 41 -11.97 0.84 4.52
N LEU A 42 -10.92 0.03 4.64
CA LEU A 42 -10.98 -1.42 4.66
C LEU A 42 -10.85 -1.87 6.12
N HIS A 43 -11.67 -2.81 6.56
CA HIS A 43 -11.56 -3.33 7.92
C HIS A 43 -11.68 -4.85 7.96
N ASP A 44 -11.21 -5.48 9.03
CA ASP A 44 -11.53 -6.87 9.31
C ASP A 44 -12.06 -6.96 10.74
N PRO A 45 -13.39 -6.98 10.92
CA PRO A 45 -13.99 -7.03 12.26
C PRO A 45 -13.53 -8.24 13.08
N ALA A 46 -13.25 -9.38 12.44
CA ALA A 46 -12.80 -10.57 13.15
C ALA A 46 -11.37 -10.42 13.69
N GLN A 47 -10.57 -9.54 13.09
CA GLN A 47 -9.17 -9.32 13.47
C GLN A 47 -8.90 -7.94 14.06
N GLY A 48 -9.94 -7.10 14.19
CA GLY A 48 -9.90 -5.82 14.91
C GLY A 48 -9.00 -4.74 14.29
N TRP A 49 -8.67 -4.83 13.00
CA TRP A 49 -7.84 -3.82 12.33
C TRP A 49 -8.62 -3.06 11.26
N GLN A 50 -8.17 -1.83 11.00
CA GLN A 50 -8.67 -0.96 9.93
C GLN A 50 -7.51 -0.37 9.15
N ALA A 51 -7.67 -0.27 7.83
CA ALA A 51 -6.75 0.36 6.91
C ALA A 51 -7.46 1.49 6.16
N LYS A 52 -6.84 2.65 6.07
CA LYS A 52 -7.25 3.67 5.11
C LYS A 52 -6.81 3.23 3.72
N VAL A 53 -7.64 3.43 2.72
CA VAL A 53 -7.36 3.08 1.35
C VAL A 53 -7.70 4.25 0.46
N HIS A 54 -6.76 4.63 -0.39
CA HIS A 54 -6.98 5.72 -1.34
C HIS A 54 -6.34 5.38 -2.69
N GLU A 55 -6.84 6.05 -3.72
CA GLU A 55 -6.28 5.96 -5.05
C GLU A 55 -4.97 6.75 -5.13
N ARG A 56 -3.98 6.17 -5.78
CA ARG A 56 -2.72 6.81 -6.10
C ARG A 56 -2.59 6.88 -7.61
N VAL A 57 -2.55 8.09 -8.14
CA VAL A 57 -2.47 8.32 -9.59
C VAL A 57 -1.04 8.61 -9.99
N GLU A 58 -0.48 7.77 -10.87
CA GLU A 58 0.81 8.00 -11.50
C GLU A 58 0.60 8.41 -12.95
N ALA A 59 1.07 9.60 -13.30
CA ALA A 59 0.98 10.15 -14.63
C ALA A 59 2.24 9.85 -15.45
N HIS A 60 2.05 9.44 -16.69
CA HIS A 60 3.09 9.33 -17.71
C HIS A 60 2.64 10.13 -18.95
N LEU A 61 3.53 10.28 -19.94
CA LEU A 61 3.30 11.16 -21.11
C LEU A 61 1.97 10.89 -21.83
N LEU A 62 1.64 9.61 -22.07
CA LEU A 62 0.44 9.20 -22.81
C LEU A 62 -0.48 8.28 -22.00
N MET A 63 -0.15 8.00 -20.75
CA MET A 63 -0.92 7.06 -19.92
C MET A 63 -0.92 7.50 -18.47
N HIS A 64 -1.86 6.99 -17.70
CA HIS A 64 -1.79 7.04 -16.25
C HIS A 64 -2.20 5.70 -15.66
N ILE A 65 -1.68 5.42 -14.47
CA ILE A 65 -2.05 4.25 -13.67
C ILE A 65 -2.67 4.76 -12.39
N VAL A 66 -3.83 4.22 -12.04
CA VAL A 66 -4.48 4.43 -10.75
C VAL A 66 -4.28 3.16 -9.93
N THR A 67 -3.36 3.18 -8.97
CA THR A 67 -3.18 2.10 -7.99
C THR A 67 -4.00 2.39 -6.73
N CYS A 68 -4.16 1.40 -5.87
CA CYS A 68 -4.74 1.58 -4.55
C CYS A 68 -3.67 1.38 -3.48
N GLU A 69 -3.59 2.34 -2.56
CA GLU A 69 -2.65 2.34 -1.45
C GLU A 69 -3.38 2.06 -0.14
N PHE A 70 -3.00 1.00 0.56
CA PHE A 70 -3.52 0.58 1.86
C PHE A 70 -2.60 1.09 2.95
N GLN A 71 -3.15 1.81 3.93
CA GLN A 71 -2.41 2.40 5.03
C GLN A 71 -2.93 1.86 6.38
N LEU A 72 -2.06 1.17 7.12
CA LEU A 72 -2.32 0.84 8.53
C LEU A 72 -1.56 1.83 9.41
N GLN A 73 -2.27 2.43 10.36
CA GLN A 73 -1.68 3.23 11.42
C GLN A 73 -1.89 2.49 12.74
N LEU A 74 -0.81 2.24 13.46
CA LEU A 74 -0.80 1.43 14.66
C LEU A 74 0.08 2.09 15.72
N PRO A 75 -0.22 1.93 17.02
CA PRO A 75 0.66 2.41 18.07
C PRO A 75 2.03 1.71 18.02
N ALA A 76 3.09 2.46 18.27
CA ALA A 76 4.45 1.94 18.45
C ALA A 76 4.90 2.23 19.90
N PRO A 77 4.68 1.31 20.84
CA PRO A 77 5.01 1.53 22.25
C PRO A 77 6.51 1.76 22.48
N GLN A 78 7.35 1.16 21.64
CA GLN A 78 8.80 1.31 21.72
C GLN A 78 9.27 2.60 21.04
N GLN A 79 10.08 3.38 21.74
CA GLN A 79 10.64 4.64 21.25
C GLN A 79 11.68 4.44 20.14
N GLY A 80 11.81 5.45 19.27
CA GLY A 80 12.80 5.49 18.19
C GLY A 80 12.17 5.63 16.80
N GLU A 81 12.91 6.26 15.89
CA GLU A 81 12.49 6.39 14.49
C GLU A 81 13.15 5.32 13.64
N VAL A 82 12.39 4.68 12.76
CA VAL A 82 12.94 3.80 11.72
C VAL A 82 12.03 3.79 10.52
N SER A 83 12.61 3.80 9.32
CA SER A 83 11.88 3.64 8.06
C SER A 83 12.59 2.63 7.18
N LEU A 84 11.81 1.74 6.59
CA LEU A 84 12.27 0.73 5.65
C LEU A 84 11.25 0.44 4.55
N GLU A 85 11.72 -0.20 3.49
CA GLU A 85 10.87 -0.81 2.46
C GLU A 85 11.07 -2.32 2.42
N LEU A 86 9.99 -3.07 2.20
CA LEU A 86 10.05 -4.47 1.84
C LEU A 86 9.98 -4.60 0.32
N ARG A 87 10.83 -5.47 -0.24
CA ARG A 87 10.88 -5.75 -1.68
C ARG A 87 10.95 -7.24 -1.91
N HIS A 88 10.31 -7.73 -2.98
CA HIS A 88 10.58 -9.07 -3.47
C HIS A 88 12.02 -9.18 -3.97
N THR A 89 12.60 -10.36 -3.83
CA THR A 89 13.92 -10.71 -4.35
C THR A 89 13.82 -11.74 -5.48
N GLY A 90 14.90 -11.89 -6.24
CA GLY A 90 15.01 -12.80 -7.37
C GLY A 90 14.89 -12.09 -8.72
N ALA A 91 15.74 -12.48 -9.68
CA ALA A 91 15.83 -11.80 -10.98
C ALA A 91 14.77 -12.28 -11.99
N LEU A 92 14.32 -13.53 -11.88
CA LEU A 92 13.38 -14.15 -12.83
C LEU A 92 12.03 -14.54 -12.20
N ARG A 93 12.07 -14.99 -10.94
CA ARG A 93 10.90 -15.31 -10.12
C ARG A 93 11.12 -14.79 -8.71
N ARG A 94 10.01 -14.54 -7.98
CA ARG A 94 10.08 -14.15 -6.57
C ARG A 94 10.67 -15.30 -5.76
N THR A 95 11.78 -15.06 -5.09
CA THR A 95 12.46 -16.06 -4.24
C THR A 95 12.41 -15.73 -2.74
N GLY A 96 12.01 -14.51 -2.40
CA GLY A 96 11.90 -14.09 -1.00
C GLY A 96 11.61 -12.60 -0.87
N LEU A 97 11.86 -12.09 0.34
CA LEU A 97 11.70 -10.69 0.71
C LEU A 97 13.01 -10.15 1.26
N ALA A 98 13.30 -8.88 0.97
CA ALA A 98 14.38 -8.12 1.58
C ALA A 98 13.82 -6.85 2.20
N CYS A 99 14.37 -6.47 3.36
CA CYS A 99 14.13 -5.15 3.94
C CYS A 99 15.26 -4.20 3.54
N VAL A 100 14.90 -3.05 2.99
CA VAL A 100 15.80 -1.98 2.58
C VAL A 100 15.68 -0.85 3.58
N TYR A 101 16.77 -0.55 4.29
CA TYR A 101 16.85 0.60 5.18
C TYR A 101 16.64 1.91 4.41
N ARG A 102 15.82 2.81 4.97
CA ARG A 102 15.62 4.16 4.42
C ARG A 102 16.14 5.24 5.35
N LYS A 103 15.76 5.22 6.63
CA LYS A 103 16.12 6.25 7.62
C LYS A 103 15.96 5.74 9.05
N GLY A 104 16.60 6.40 10.01
CA GLY A 104 16.38 6.23 11.45
C GLY A 104 17.47 5.43 12.14
N ASP A 105 17.11 4.73 13.21
CA ASP A 105 18.02 3.90 13.99
C ASP A 105 18.33 2.59 13.23
N ARG A 106 19.63 2.35 12.99
CA ARG A 106 20.12 1.15 12.30
C ARG A 106 20.03 -0.13 13.15
N ALA A 107 20.19 -0.04 14.46
CA ALA A 107 20.04 -1.19 15.35
C ALA A 107 18.58 -1.63 15.39
N ARG A 108 17.65 -0.67 15.52
CA ARG A 108 16.21 -0.93 15.43
C ARG A 108 15.83 -1.48 14.05
N PHE A 109 16.39 -0.96 12.97
CA PHE A 109 16.20 -1.52 11.63
C PHE A 109 16.63 -2.99 11.54
N ALA A 110 17.80 -3.35 12.07
CA ALA A 110 18.29 -4.72 12.03
C ALA A 110 17.35 -5.67 12.79
N GLN A 111 16.95 -5.30 14.00
CA GLN A 111 15.99 -6.07 14.80
C GLN A 111 14.65 -6.24 14.09
N LEU A 112 14.12 -5.16 13.51
CA LEU A 112 12.86 -5.14 12.79
C LEU A 112 12.90 -6.03 11.54
N ARG A 113 13.98 -5.91 10.74
CA ARG A 113 14.21 -6.77 9.57
C ARG A 113 14.17 -8.24 9.98
N ASP A 114 14.92 -8.60 11.02
CA ASP A 114 15.06 -10.00 11.41
C ASP A 114 13.72 -10.55 11.93
N ARG A 115 12.98 -9.77 12.74
CA ARG A 115 11.64 -10.14 13.21
C ARG A 115 10.62 -10.28 12.07
N LEU A 116 10.62 -9.37 11.09
CA LEU A 116 9.73 -9.43 9.94
C LEU A 116 10.00 -10.68 9.08
N LEU A 117 11.27 -10.96 8.80
CA LEU A 117 11.66 -12.08 7.94
C LEU A 117 11.56 -13.44 8.63
N GLN A 118 11.64 -13.49 9.97
CA GLN A 118 11.39 -14.70 10.76
C GLN A 118 9.90 -15.07 10.85
N GLN A 119 8.99 -14.13 10.58
CA GLN A 119 7.55 -14.39 10.64
C GLN A 119 7.07 -15.10 9.37
N THR A 120 7.16 -16.44 9.34
CA THR A 120 6.82 -17.28 8.17
C THR A 120 5.43 -17.00 7.64
N ALA A 121 4.43 -16.78 8.52
CA ALA A 121 3.06 -16.50 8.09
C ALA A 121 2.93 -15.17 7.34
N LEU A 122 3.69 -14.15 7.75
CA LEU A 122 3.74 -12.85 7.07
C LEU A 122 4.44 -12.99 5.71
N VAL A 123 5.59 -13.65 5.67
CA VAL A 123 6.34 -13.89 4.43
C VAL A 123 5.49 -14.66 3.42
N ALA A 124 4.83 -15.73 3.85
CA ALA A 124 3.95 -16.54 3.01
C ALA A 124 2.74 -15.74 2.49
N ALA A 125 2.19 -14.83 3.28
CA ALA A 125 1.10 -13.96 2.86
C ALA A 125 1.56 -12.90 1.84
N LEU A 126 2.78 -12.37 1.95
CA LEU A 126 3.32 -11.32 1.09
C LEU A 126 3.87 -11.83 -0.26
N MET A 127 4.36 -13.05 -0.32
CA MET A 127 4.99 -13.60 -1.54
C MET A 127 4.06 -13.62 -2.79
N PRO A 128 2.77 -14.00 -2.66
CA PRO A 128 1.85 -14.02 -3.80
C PRO A 128 1.33 -12.64 -4.21
N LEU A 129 1.45 -11.63 -3.33
CA LEU A 129 0.98 -10.27 -3.62
C LEU A 129 1.86 -9.58 -4.65
N ASP A 130 1.24 -8.79 -5.52
CA ASP A 130 1.94 -7.97 -6.50
C ASP A 130 1.95 -6.53 -6.01
N PHE A 131 2.70 -6.28 -4.95
CA PHE A 131 2.86 -4.92 -4.44
C PHE A 131 3.96 -4.20 -5.21
N LYS A 132 3.66 -2.97 -5.60
CA LYS A 132 4.63 -2.05 -6.20
C LYS A 132 5.48 -1.37 -5.13
N ARG A 133 4.88 -1.11 -3.96
CA ARG A 133 5.55 -0.52 -2.80
C ARG A 133 5.01 -1.14 -1.54
N LEU A 134 5.91 -1.49 -0.63
CA LEU A 134 5.59 -1.82 0.74
C LEU A 134 6.58 -1.12 1.65
N SER A 135 6.12 -0.12 2.39
CA SER A 135 6.97 0.65 3.30
C SER A 135 6.42 0.60 4.71
N LEU A 136 7.34 0.68 5.66
CA LEU A 136 7.05 0.75 7.08
C LEU A 136 7.86 1.89 7.67
N ALA A 137 7.21 2.75 8.45
CA ALA A 137 7.85 3.80 9.21
C ALA A 137 7.33 3.82 10.64
N CYS A 138 8.23 3.84 11.63
CA CYS A 138 7.92 4.22 13.00
C CYS A 138 8.41 5.64 13.22
N ARG A 139 7.52 6.52 13.64
CA ARG A 139 7.83 7.89 14.01
C ARG A 139 6.84 8.37 15.07
N ASP A 140 7.30 9.16 16.03
CA ASP A 140 6.43 9.80 17.03
C ASP A 140 5.50 8.80 17.77
N GLY A 141 6.01 7.60 18.06
CA GLY A 141 5.25 6.54 18.74
C GLY A 141 4.16 5.89 17.90
N GLN A 142 4.20 6.03 16.57
CA GLN A 142 3.24 5.44 15.64
C GLN A 142 3.94 4.69 14.50
N TRP A 143 3.44 3.51 14.19
CA TRP A 143 3.73 2.79 12.95
C TRP A 143 2.80 3.27 11.84
N LEU A 144 3.38 3.54 10.68
CA LEU A 144 2.69 3.69 9.41
C LEU A 144 3.18 2.60 8.46
N LEU A 145 2.30 1.65 8.14
CA LEU A 145 2.48 0.73 7.03
C LEU A 145 1.80 1.31 5.80
N THR A 146 2.47 1.22 4.65
CA THR A 146 1.89 1.59 3.35
C THR A 146 2.13 0.46 2.37
N LEU A 147 1.06 -0.06 1.77
CA LEU A 147 1.09 -1.11 0.77
C LEU A 147 0.38 -0.61 -0.50
N GLU A 148 1.13 -0.39 -1.57
CA GLU A 148 0.61 -0.04 -2.89
C GLU A 148 0.52 -1.32 -3.73
N HIS A 149 -0.69 -1.74 -4.11
CA HIS A 149 -0.92 -3.01 -4.78
C HIS A 149 -1.29 -2.83 -6.26
N MET A 150 -0.73 -3.68 -7.14
CA MET A 150 -1.02 -3.67 -8.58
C MET A 150 -2.35 -4.31 -8.92
N GLY A 151 -2.76 -5.36 -8.20
CA GLY A 151 -4.13 -5.86 -8.27
C GLY A 151 -5.09 -4.85 -7.68
N GLY A 152 -6.21 -4.59 -8.36
CA GLY A 152 -7.11 -3.49 -8.04
C GLY A 152 -6.72 -2.16 -8.66
N SER A 153 -5.77 -2.14 -9.60
CA SER A 153 -5.37 -0.93 -10.32
C SER A 153 -6.11 -0.77 -11.65
N GLU A 154 -6.06 0.45 -12.17
CA GLU A 154 -6.56 0.78 -13.49
C GLU A 154 -5.44 1.40 -14.33
N VAL A 155 -5.28 0.90 -15.55
CA VAL A 155 -4.36 1.46 -16.54
C VAL A 155 -5.16 2.16 -17.62
N VAL A 156 -4.84 3.42 -17.87
CA VAL A 156 -5.49 4.24 -18.89
C VAL A 156 -4.44 4.75 -19.85
N ASN A 157 -4.55 4.38 -21.13
CA ASN A 157 -3.68 4.86 -22.19
C ASN A 157 -4.47 5.76 -23.15
N ARG A 158 -3.82 6.82 -23.63
CA ARG A 158 -4.39 7.76 -24.59
C ARG A 158 -4.15 7.31 -26.03
N MET A 159 -3.03 6.63 -26.31
CA MET A 159 -2.69 6.20 -27.67
C MET A 159 -1.90 4.87 -27.67
N PRO A 160 -2.48 3.77 -28.17
CA PRO A 160 -3.90 3.61 -28.53
C PRO A 160 -4.80 3.82 -27.31
N ALA A 161 -6.00 4.36 -27.53
CA ALA A 161 -6.93 4.66 -26.45
C ALA A 161 -7.47 3.35 -25.82
N PHE A 162 -7.17 3.13 -24.54
CA PHE A 162 -7.78 2.05 -23.78
C PHE A 162 -7.84 2.37 -22.29
N ARG A 163 -8.72 1.64 -21.60
CA ARG A 163 -8.84 1.62 -20.14
C ARG A 163 -9.00 0.18 -19.72
N ARG A 164 -8.15 -0.27 -18.80
CA ARG A 164 -8.19 -1.64 -18.30
C ARG A 164 -8.07 -1.64 -16.79
N TYR A 165 -9.10 -2.16 -16.13
CA TYR A 165 -9.04 -2.52 -14.73
C TYR A 165 -8.38 -3.90 -14.57
N ILE A 166 -7.49 -4.03 -13.59
CA ILE A 166 -6.83 -5.28 -13.23
C ILE A 166 -7.47 -5.75 -11.92
N PRO A 167 -8.38 -6.73 -11.94
CA PRO A 167 -9.06 -7.18 -10.72
C PRO A 167 -8.08 -7.86 -9.76
N ILE A 168 -8.31 -7.69 -8.46
CA ILE A 168 -7.67 -8.52 -7.45
C ILE A 168 -8.37 -9.88 -7.41
N SER A 169 -7.62 -10.96 -7.60
CA SER A 169 -8.20 -12.31 -7.57
C SER A 169 -8.64 -12.71 -6.16
N PRO A 170 -9.54 -13.70 -5.99
CA PRO A 170 -9.92 -14.18 -4.66
C PRO A 170 -8.72 -14.65 -3.82
N GLN A 171 -7.73 -15.26 -4.47
CA GLN A 171 -6.49 -15.68 -3.80
C GLN A 171 -5.64 -14.47 -3.36
N GLN A 172 -5.43 -13.49 -4.25
CA GLN A 172 -4.70 -12.27 -3.89
C GLN A 172 -5.43 -11.48 -2.78
N ARG A 173 -6.77 -11.43 -2.81
CA ARG A 173 -7.57 -10.85 -1.74
C ARG A 173 -7.28 -11.53 -0.41
N ALA A 174 -7.29 -12.87 -0.36
CA ALA A 174 -6.99 -13.61 0.87
C ALA A 174 -5.58 -13.29 1.40
N HIS A 175 -4.59 -13.25 0.51
CA HIS A 175 -3.21 -12.88 0.88
C HIS A 175 -3.07 -11.43 1.34
N LEU A 176 -3.84 -10.50 0.76
CA LEU A 176 -3.85 -9.09 1.14
C LEU A 176 -4.42 -8.93 2.55
N MET A 177 -5.59 -9.52 2.80
CA MET A 177 -6.22 -9.50 4.13
C MET A 177 -5.34 -10.17 5.17
N ALA A 178 -4.74 -11.32 4.84
CA ALA A 178 -3.80 -12.00 5.72
C ALA A 178 -2.56 -11.15 6.02
N SER A 179 -1.98 -10.48 5.02
CA SER A 179 -0.81 -9.62 5.22
C SER A 179 -1.10 -8.45 6.15
N LEU A 180 -2.22 -7.75 5.91
CA LEU A 180 -2.66 -6.62 6.76
C LEU A 180 -2.90 -7.07 8.20
N ALA A 181 -3.52 -8.24 8.39
CA ALA A 181 -3.72 -8.83 9.70
C ALA A 181 -2.43 -9.25 10.41
N GLN A 182 -1.45 -9.79 9.68
CA GLN A 182 -0.15 -10.14 10.26
C GLN A 182 0.60 -8.88 10.70
N PHE A 183 0.57 -7.81 9.91
CA PHE A 183 1.16 -6.53 10.29
C PHE A 183 0.44 -5.89 11.49
N SER A 184 -0.89 -5.92 11.53
CA SER A 184 -1.65 -5.32 12.63
C SER A 184 -1.35 -5.94 13.99
N ARG A 185 -1.03 -7.24 14.03
CA ARG A 185 -0.58 -7.94 15.24
C ARG A 185 0.90 -7.74 15.54
N LEU A 186 1.75 -7.80 14.52
CA LEU A 186 3.20 -7.82 14.69
C LEU A 186 3.75 -6.44 15.08
N LEU A 187 3.32 -5.37 14.39
CA LEU A 187 3.92 -4.05 14.54
C LEU A 187 3.79 -3.46 15.96
N PRO A 188 2.64 -3.56 16.66
CA PRO A 188 2.54 -3.05 18.04
C PRO A 188 3.46 -3.76 19.05
N SER A 189 3.96 -4.96 18.71
CA SER A 189 4.90 -5.72 19.56
C SER A 189 6.39 -5.39 19.32
N LEU A 190 6.67 -4.50 18.36
CA LEU A 190 7.99 -4.04 17.93
C LEU A 190 8.24 -2.57 18.32
#